data_AF-A0A2G5WK07-F1
#
_entry.id   AF-A0A2G5WK07-F1
#
_cell.length_a   1.000
_cell.length_b   1.000
_cell.length_c   1.000
_cell.angle_alpha   90.00
_cell.angle_beta   90.00
_cell.angle_gamma   90.00
#
_symmetry.space_group_name_H-M   'P 1'
#
loop_
_entity.id
_entity.type
_entity.pdbx_description
1 polymer ?
#
loop_
_entity_poly.entity_id
_entity_poly.type
_entity_poly.pdbx_seq_one_letter_code
_entity_poly.pdbx_strand_id
1 'polypeptide(L)' 'MKQVVHFIRKEDVEREYVRTLQLELDYELATLYDAIQEQDQKQTEKSKQRLAEIHNELEKLNVFSM' A
#
# COMPACT_ATOMS: atom_id res chain seq x y z
N MET A 1 -8.56 -30.07 18.63
CA MET A 1 -8.80 -28.62 18.50
C MET A 1 -7.47 -27.84 18.40
N LYS A 2 -6.72 -27.97 17.30
CA LYS A 2 -5.41 -27.27 17.11
C LYS A 2 -5.30 -26.46 15.81
N GLN A 3 -6.31 -26.50 14.94
CA GLN A 3 -6.25 -25.88 13.60
C GLN A 3 -6.83 -24.45 13.56
N VAL A 4 -7.66 -24.06 14.54
CA VAL A 4 -8.35 -22.75 14.54
C VAL A 4 -7.39 -21.58 14.84
N VAL A 5 -6.36 -21.80 15.65
CA VAL A 5 -5.44 -20.73 16.10
C VAL A 5 -4.54 -20.21 14.97
N HIS A 6 -4.25 -21.03 13.95
CA HIS A 6 -3.38 -20.61 12.85
C HIS A 6 -4.08 -19.69 11.84
N PHE A 7 -5.40 -19.77 11.70
CA PHE A 7 -6.15 -18.93 10.77
C PHE A 7 -6.26 -17.50 11.28
N ILE A 8 -6.57 -17.32 12.58
CA ILE A 8 -6.73 -16.00 13.21
C ILE A 8 -5.45 -15.16 13.07
N ARG A 9 -4.28 -15.76 13.26
CA ARG A 9 -2.99 -15.05 13.10
C ARG A 9 -2.70 -14.59 11.67
N LYS A 10 -3.17 -15.31 10.65
CA LYS A 10 -2.93 -14.93 9.25
C LYS A 10 -3.77 -13.73 8.85
N GLU A 11 -5.04 -13.70 9.22
CA GLU A 11 -5.92 -12.56 8.96
C GLU A 11 -5.45 -11.28 9.66
N ASP A 12 -4.95 -11.39 10.89
CA ASP A 12 -4.42 -10.24 11.62
C ASP A 12 -3.14 -9.68 10.97
N VAL A 13 -2.25 -10.56 10.49
CA VAL A 13 -1.02 -10.16 9.78
C VAL A 13 -1.35 -9.51 8.43
N GLU A 14 -2.30 -10.07 7.69
CA GLU A 14 -2.76 -9.47 6.42
C GLU A 14 -3.40 -8.09 6.64
N ARG A 15 -4.22 -7.92 7.68
CA ARG A 15 -4.79 -6.61 8.03
C ARG A 15 -3.72 -5.57 8.36
N GLU A 16 -2.74 -5.93 9.19
CA GLU A 16 -1.66 -5.01 9.55
C GLU A 16 -0.77 -4.68 8.34
N TYR A 17 -0.56 -5.63 7.43
CA TYR A 17 0.15 -5.39 6.17
C TYR A 17 -0.62 -4.43 5.26
N VAL A 18 -1.94 -4.63 5.09
CA VAL A 18 -2.81 -3.71 4.34
C VAL A 18 -2.76 -2.30 4.94
N ARG A 19 -2.83 -2.18 6.28
CA ARG A 19 -2.70 -0.87 6.95
C ARG A 19 -1.35 -0.21 6.68
N THR A 20 -0.27 -0.99 6.69
CA THR A 20 1.07 -0.47 6.38
C THR A 20 1.13 0.04 4.94
N LEU A 21 0.61 -0.72 3.98
CA LEU A 21 0.52 -0.30 2.58
C LEU A 21 -0.35 0.93 2.38
N GLN A 22 -1.45 1.08 3.13
CA GLN A 22 -2.27 2.30 3.11
C GLN A 22 -1.50 3.52 3.62
N LEU A 23 -0.72 3.37 4.71
CA LEU A 23 0.12 4.46 5.21
C LEU A 23 1.22 4.83 4.20
N GLU A 24 1.85 3.84 3.56
CA GLU A 24 2.81 4.09 2.48
C GLU A 24 2.16 4.79 1.29
N LEU A 25 0.93 4.41 0.92
CA LEU A 25 0.15 5.04 -0.14
C LEU A 25 -0.09 6.52 0.17
N ASP A 26 -0.56 6.84 1.38
CA ASP A 26 -0.83 8.21 1.82
C ASP A 26 0.44 9.07 1.80
N TYR A 27 1.55 8.53 2.28
CA TYR A 27 2.86 9.19 2.26
C TYR A 27 3.33 9.48 0.83
N GLU A 28 3.22 8.49 -0.06
CA GLU A 28 3.69 8.64 -1.44
C GLU A 28 2.78 9.58 -2.24
N LEU A 29 1.49 9.63 -1.95
CA LEU A 29 0.56 10.62 -2.52
C LEU A 29 0.91 12.05 -2.07
N ALA A 30 1.24 12.24 -0.79
CA ALA A 30 1.71 13.54 -0.30
C ALA A 30 3.01 13.96 -0.99
N THR A 31 3.95 13.02 -1.11
CA THR A 31 5.23 13.24 -1.80
C THR A 31 5.02 13.59 -3.28
N LEU A 32 4.10 12.89 -3.96
CA LEU A 32 3.73 13.19 -5.34
C LEU A 32 3.11 14.58 -5.47
N TYR A 33 2.24 14.96 -4.54
CA TYR A 33 1.64 16.30 -4.54
C TYR A 33 2.72 17.38 -4.46
N ASP A 34 3.65 17.26 -3.51
CA ASP A 34 4.75 18.21 -3.35
C ASP A 34 5.64 18.25 -4.59
N ALA A 35 6.01 17.09 -5.14
CA ALA A 35 6.81 17.00 -6.36
C ALA A 35 6.14 17.66 -7.58
N ILE A 36 4.81 17.56 -7.69
CA ILE A 36 4.04 18.25 -8.72
C ILE A 36 4.07 19.77 -8.51
N GLN A 37 3.92 20.24 -7.27
CA GLN A 37 3.99 21.67 -6.93
C GLN A 37 5.38 22.25 -7.25
N GLU A 38 6.44 21.50 -6.96
CA GLU A 38 7.83 21.90 -7.20
C GLU A 38 8.30 21.66 -8.65
N GLN A 39 7.45 21.07 -9.50
CA GLN A 39 7.79 20.64 -10.86
C GLN A 39 9.00 19.69 -10.93
N ASP A 40 9.25 18.93 -9.86
CA ASP A 40 10.27 17.87 -9.84
C ASP A 40 9.74 16.65 -10.61
N GLN A 41 10.04 16.62 -11.90
CA GLN A 41 9.65 15.51 -12.78
C GLN A 41 10.28 14.18 -12.37
N LYS A 42 11.50 14.20 -11.81
CA LYS A 42 12.19 12.97 -11.42
C LYS A 42 11.50 12.35 -10.20
N GLN A 43 11.17 13.17 -9.20
CA GLN A 43 10.43 12.72 -8.03
C GLN A 43 9.01 12.33 -8.40
N THR A 44 8.34 13.08 -9.28
CA THR A 44 7.00 12.75 -9.80
C THR A 44 6.96 11.35 -10.42
N GLU A 45 7.88 11.02 -11.33
CA GLU A 45 7.90 9.70 -11.97
C GLU A 45 8.25 8.59 -10.99
N LYS A 46 9.17 8.85 -10.05
CA LYS A 46 9.49 7.89 -8.98
C LYS A 46 8.28 7.61 -8.09
N SER A 47 7.57 8.65 -7.68
CA SER A 47 6.38 8.52 -6.84
C SER A 47 5.26 7.78 -7.55
N LYS A 48 5.02 8.05 -8.84
CA LYS A 48 4.05 7.27 -9.64
C LYS A 48 4.42 5.79 -9.74
N GLN A 49 5.70 5.47 -9.94
CA GLN A 49 6.15 4.07 -9.97
C GLN A 49 5.87 3.38 -8.62
N ARG A 50 6.21 4.04 -7.51
CA ARG A 50 5.96 3.51 -6.17
C ARG A 50 4.47 3.33 -5.87
N LEU A 51 3.63 4.30 -6.24
CA LEU A 51 2.17 4.17 -6.12
C LEU A 51 1.61 2.99 -6.92
N ALA A 52 2.15 2.72 -8.11
CA ALA A 52 1.76 1.57 -8.92
C ALA A 52 2.18 0.24 -8.26
N GLU A 53 3.35 0.17 -7.63
CA GLU A 53 3.78 -1.01 -6.85
C GLU A 53 2.80 -1.27 -5.70
N ILE A 54 2.51 -0.25 -4.89
CA ILE A 54 1.60 -0.35 -3.74
C ILE A 54 0.19 -0.77 -4.21
N HIS A 55 -0.30 -0.20 -5.32
CA HIS A 55 -1.59 -0.57 -5.89
C HIS A 55 -1.65 -2.05 -6.28
N ASN A 56 -0.63 -2.55 -6.98
CA ASN A 56 -0.53 -3.97 -7.34
C ASN A 56 -0.47 -4.89 -6.10
N GLU A 57 0.19 -4.46 -5.03
CA GLU A 57 0.24 -5.22 -3.78
C GLU A 57 -1.12 -5.27 -3.08
N LEU A 58 -1.83 -4.14 -2.99
CA LEU A 58 -3.19 -4.09 -2.46
C LEU A 58 -4.18 -4.91 -3.30
N GLU A 59 -4.02 -4.93 -4.63
CA GLU A 59 -4.82 -5.75 -5.53
C GLU A 59 -4.58 -7.25 -5.32
N LYS A 60 -3.32 -7.69 -5.15
CA LYS A 60 -2.99 -9.09 -4.82
C LYS A 60 -3.61 -9.55 -3.51
N LEU A 61 -3.80 -8.63 -2.57
CA LEU A 61 -4.46 -8.87 -1.29
C LEU A 61 -6.00 -8.80 -1.39
N ASN A 62 -6.56 -8.62 -2.59
CA ASN A 62 -7.99 -8.49 -2.87
C ASN A 62 -8.67 -7.37 -2.06
N VAL A 63 -7.93 -6.32 -1.67
CA VAL A 63 -8.47 -5.22 -0.84
C VAL A 63 -9.59 -4.45 -1.58
N PHE A 64 -9.55 -4.43 -2.91
CA PHE A 64 -10.55 -3.76 -3.75
C PHE A 64 -11.74 -4.65 -4.15
N SER A 65 -11.69 -5.95 -3.83
CA SER A 65 -12.77 -6.91 -4.07
C SER A 65 -13.61 -7.04 -2.79
N MET A 66 -14.49 -6.07 -2.54
CA MET A 66 -15.51 -6.16 -1.49
C MET A 66 -16.89 -5.85 -2.05
#